data_AF-A0A8S2ULZ4-F1
#
_entry.id   AF-A0A8S2ULZ4-F1
#
_cell.length_a   1.000
_cell.length_b   1.000
_cell.length_c   1.000
_cell.angle_alpha   90.00
_cell.angle_beta   90.00
_cell.angle_gamma   90.00
#
_symmetry.space_group_name_H-M   'P 1'
#
loop_
_entity.id
_entity.type
_entity.pdbx_description
1 polymer ?
#
loop_
_entity_poly.entity_id
_entity_poly.type
_entity_poly.pdbx_seq_one_letter_code
_entity_poly.pdbx_strand_id
1 'polypeptide(L)'
;SDSSDIEQLDNSQQESLSTSESTNSNIQEKCFKRKQRQWNIKEKLDAVALFDKNKSKRKTTAMNGCTSAQLRNWIKNKEILINMYKQKKI
;
A
#
# COMPACT_ATOMS: atom_id res chain seq x y z
N SER A 1 -32.43 1.68 60.14
CA SER A 1 -31.86 2.42 59.01
C SER A 1 -30.64 1.66 58.53
N ASP A 2 -30.84 0.71 57.63
CA ASP A 2 -29.72 0.02 56.97
C ASP A 2 -29.13 0.98 55.95
N SER A 3 -27.90 1.44 56.23
CA SER A 3 -27.17 2.37 55.38
C SER A 3 -26.29 1.57 54.44
N SER A 4 -26.56 1.75 53.15
CA SER A 4 -25.74 1.30 52.02
C SER A 4 -24.32 1.85 52.16
N ASP A 5 -23.32 0.99 51.98
CA ASP A 5 -21.96 1.42 51.66
C ASP A 5 -21.48 0.67 50.41
N ILE A 6 -21.50 1.41 49.31
CA ILE A 6 -20.86 1.10 48.04
C ILE A 6 -19.58 1.93 48.03
N GLU A 7 -18.47 1.26 47.72
CA GLU A 7 -17.14 1.71 47.26
C GLU A 7 -16.09 0.82 47.96
N GLN A 8 -15.09 0.22 47.31
CA GLN A 8 -14.08 0.88 46.49
C GLN A 8 -13.45 -0.10 45.49
N LEU A 9 -13.09 0.43 44.32
CA LEU A 9 -12.27 -0.21 43.29
C LEU A 9 -10.84 -0.44 43.82
N ASP A 10 -10.36 -1.69 43.80
CA ASP A 10 -8.93 -1.99 43.89
C ASP A 10 -8.31 -1.91 42.50
N ASN A 11 -7.48 -0.90 42.32
CA ASN A 11 -6.67 -0.66 41.14
C ASN A 11 -5.21 -0.89 41.55
N SER A 12 -4.77 -2.15 41.53
CA SER A 12 -3.40 -2.52 41.85
C SER A 12 -2.73 -3.29 40.71
N GLN A 13 -2.05 -2.51 39.88
CA GLN A 13 -0.71 -2.75 39.31
C GLN A 13 -0.47 -4.07 38.56
N GLN A 14 -0.53 -3.96 37.22
CA GLN A 14 0.13 -4.87 36.29
C GLN A 14 1.67 -4.72 36.45
N GLU A 15 2.31 -5.68 37.11
CA GLU A 15 3.75 -5.89 36.95
C GLU A 15 4.01 -6.64 35.64
N SER A 16 4.37 -5.92 34.59
CA SER A 16 4.97 -6.53 33.39
C SER A 16 6.46 -6.70 33.63
N LEU A 17 6.84 -7.90 34.08
CA LEU A 17 8.23 -8.34 34.19
C LEU A 17 8.82 -8.52 32.78
N SER A 18 9.76 -7.65 32.43
CA SER A 18 10.60 -7.77 31.25
C SER A 18 11.73 -8.76 31.54
N THR A 19 11.63 -9.98 31.00
CA THR A 19 12.78 -10.88 30.84
C THR A 19 12.81 -11.42 29.42
N SER A 20 13.74 -10.84 28.67
CA SER A 20 14.21 -11.27 27.37
C SER A 20 14.85 -12.65 27.44
N GLU A 21 14.11 -13.70 27.09
CA GLU A 21 14.71 -14.98 26.71
C GLU A 21 14.86 -15.03 25.19
N SER A 22 16.07 -14.68 24.76
CA SER A 22 16.59 -14.86 23.42
C SER A 22 16.56 -16.33 23.02
N THR A 23 15.47 -16.76 22.41
CA THR A 23 15.48 -17.96 21.58
C THR A 23 15.90 -17.55 20.17
N ASN A 24 17.18 -17.79 19.87
CA ASN A 24 17.77 -17.76 18.54
C ASN A 24 17.06 -18.76 17.62
N SER A 25 15.86 -18.40 17.18
CA SER A 25 15.20 -19.06 16.06
C SER A 25 15.70 -18.34 14.82
N ASN A 26 16.75 -18.88 14.20
CA ASN A 26 17.19 -18.60 12.84
C ASN A 26 16.10 -19.06 11.87
N ILE A 27 14.91 -18.47 11.98
CA ILE A 27 13.87 -18.54 10.97
C ILE A 27 14.36 -17.55 9.92
N GLN A 28 15.08 -18.06 8.93
CA GLN A 28 15.13 -17.39 7.64
C GLN A 28 13.70 -17.35 7.12
N GLU A 29 12.93 -16.34 7.54
CA GLU A 29 11.73 -15.94 6.85
C GLU A 29 12.18 -15.58 5.44
N LYS A 30 12.07 -16.52 4.51
CA LYS A 30 12.03 -16.22 3.09
C LYS A 30 10.81 -15.33 2.91
N CYS A 31 11.02 -14.03 3.08
CA CYS A 31 10.08 -12.99 2.73
C CYS A 31 9.86 -13.11 1.22
N PHE A 32 8.88 -13.93 0.82
CA PHE A 32 8.42 -14.02 -0.54
C PHE A 32 7.76 -12.68 -0.88
N LYS A 33 8.58 -11.70 -1.30
CA LYS A 33 8.09 -10.44 -1.85
C LYS A 33 7.13 -10.81 -2.98
N ARG A 34 5.83 -10.56 -2.78
CA ARG A 34 4.82 -10.78 -3.82
C ARG A 34 5.29 -10.06 -5.07
N LYS A 35 5.41 -10.78 -6.19
CA LYS A 35 5.88 -10.22 -7.46
C LYS A 35 4.95 -9.06 -7.82
N GLN A 36 5.48 -7.84 -7.80
CA GLN A 36 4.74 -6.66 -8.22
C GLN A 36 4.48 -6.77 -9.71
N ARG A 37 3.23 -6.57 -10.14
CA ARG A 37 2.91 -6.48 -11.57
C ARG A 37 3.77 -5.38 -12.18
N GLN A 38 4.37 -5.68 -13.34
CA GLN A 38 5.06 -4.69 -14.15
C GLN A 38 4.14 -4.30 -15.30
N TRP A 39 3.99 -3.00 -15.53
CA TRP A 39 3.27 -2.48 -16.69
C TRP A 39 4.26 -2.10 -17.78
N ASN A 40 3.99 -2.54 -19.00
CA ASN A 40 4.74 -2.09 -20.15
C ASN A 40 4.39 -0.64 -20.51
N ILE A 41 5.17 -0.03 -21.40
CA ILE A 41 5.00 1.40 -21.75
C ILE A 41 3.63 1.65 -22.40
N LYS A 42 3.16 0.73 -23.23
CA LYS A 42 1.86 0.84 -23.91
C LYS A 42 0.72 0.84 -22.89
N GLU A 43 0.70 -0.09 -21.94
CA GLU A 43 -0.31 -0.15 -20.89
C GLU A 43 -0.35 1.14 -20.06
N LYS A 44 0.83 1.71 -19.76
CA LYS A 44 0.91 2.99 -19.04
C LYS A 44 0.30 4.13 -19.87
N LEU A 45 0.58 4.19 -21.16
CA LEU A 45 0.03 5.20 -22.07
C LEU A 45 -1.49 5.02 -22.27
N ASP A 46 -1.97 3.79 -22.39
CA ASP A 46 -3.40 3.47 -22.50
C ASP A 46 -4.16 3.94 -21.24
N ALA A 47 -3.58 3.75 -20.05
CA ALA A 47 -4.15 4.25 -18.81
C ALA A 47 -4.20 5.79 -18.75
N VAL A 48 -3.15 6.48 -19.23
CA VAL A 48 -3.13 7.95 -19.31
C VAL A 48 -4.19 8.45 -20.30
N ALA A 49 -4.31 7.83 -21.47
CA ALA A 49 -5.32 8.18 -22.47
C ALA A 49 -6.75 7.97 -21.94
N LEU A 50 -6.99 6.89 -21.19
CA LEU A 50 -8.28 6.62 -20.56
C LEU A 50 -8.62 7.69 -19.51
N PHE A 51 -7.64 8.09 -18.68
CA PHE A 51 -7.82 9.20 -17.74
C PHE A 51 -8.13 10.51 -18.47
N ASP A 52 -7.43 10.80 -19.56
CA ASP A 52 -7.65 12.01 -20.34
C ASP A 52 -9.07 12.08 -20.92
N LYS A 53 -9.64 10.92 -21.31
CA LYS A 53 -11.02 10.82 -21.83
C LYS A 53 -12.10 10.95 -20.75
N ASN A 54 -11.91 10.32 -19.59
CA ASN A 54 -12.97 10.20 -18.58
C ASN A 54 -12.81 11.13 -17.37
N LYS A 55 -11.65 11.78 -17.23
CA LYS A 55 -11.24 12.66 -16.11
C LYS A 55 -11.43 12.06 -14.70
N SER A 56 -11.55 10.74 -14.60
CA SER A 56 -11.80 10.01 -13.36
C SER A 56 -10.65 9.07 -13.02
N LYS A 57 -9.91 9.42 -11.96
CA LYS A 57 -8.80 8.60 -11.44
C LYS A 57 -9.31 7.24 -10.98
N ARG A 58 -10.39 7.20 -10.17
CA ARG A 58 -10.97 5.98 -9.61
C ARG A 58 -11.36 4.97 -10.69
N LYS A 59 -12.06 5.43 -11.74
CA LYS A 59 -12.48 4.58 -12.85
C LYS A 59 -11.26 4.05 -13.62
N THR A 60 -10.29 4.93 -13.89
CA THR A 60 -9.09 4.58 -14.65
C THR A 60 -8.20 3.58 -13.92
N THR A 61 -7.99 3.75 -12.61
CA THR A 61 -7.22 2.82 -11.79
C THR A 61 -7.88 1.45 -11.69
N ALA A 62 -9.21 1.42 -11.53
CA ALA A 62 -9.97 0.17 -11.48
C ALA A 62 -9.88 -0.61 -12.80
N MET A 63 -10.00 0.07 -13.94
CA MET A 63 -9.95 -0.57 -15.27
C MET A 63 -8.55 -1.07 -15.66
N ASN A 64 -7.48 -0.38 -15.25
CA ASN A 64 -6.10 -0.73 -15.62
C ASN A 64 -5.36 -1.53 -14.53
N GLY A 65 -6.02 -1.81 -13.40
CA GLY A 65 -5.46 -2.55 -12.27
C GLY A 65 -4.27 -1.87 -11.61
N CYS A 66 -4.13 -0.55 -11.71
CA CYS A 66 -3.02 0.21 -11.14
C CYS A 66 -3.47 1.04 -9.92
N THR A 67 -2.51 1.51 -9.13
CA THR A 67 -2.79 2.40 -8.00
C THR A 67 -2.90 3.86 -8.46
N SER A 68 -3.59 4.67 -7.67
CA SER A 68 -3.68 6.12 -7.91
C SER A 68 -2.30 6.79 -7.93
N ALA A 69 -1.34 6.30 -7.14
CA ALA A 69 0.03 6.82 -7.13
C ALA A 69 0.76 6.54 -8.45
N GLN A 70 0.63 5.32 -8.96
CA GLN A 70 1.19 4.92 -10.26
C GLN A 70 0.58 5.75 -11.39
N LEU A 71 -0.74 5.89 -11.44
CA LEU A 71 -1.43 6.68 -12.46
C LEU A 71 -0.96 8.15 -12.44
N ARG A 72 -0.86 8.77 -11.26
CA ARG A 72 -0.32 10.15 -11.14
C ARG A 72 1.09 10.25 -11.69
N ASN A 73 1.94 9.28 -11.39
CA ASN A 73 3.31 9.26 -11.87
C ASN A 73 3.38 9.12 -13.41
N TRP A 74 2.51 8.32 -14.01
CA TRP A 74 2.44 8.17 -15.46
C TRP A 74 1.92 9.43 -16.15
N ILE A 75 0.90 10.08 -15.58
CA ILE A 75 0.39 11.37 -16.09
C ILE A 75 1.50 12.43 -16.05
N LYS A 76 2.23 12.56 -14.92
CA LYS A 76 3.34 13.51 -14.78
C LYS A 76 4.44 13.27 -15.83
N ASN A 77 4.71 12.02 -16.15
CA ASN A 77 5.80 11.63 -17.07
C ASN A 77 5.27 11.21 -18.46
N LYS A 78 4.11 11.71 -18.88
CA LYS A 78 3.45 11.34 -20.15
C LYS A 78 4.39 11.49 -21.35
N GLU A 79 5.06 12.63 -21.46
CA GLU A 79 5.97 12.91 -22.59
C GLU A 79 7.17 11.96 -22.63
N ILE A 80 7.72 11.61 -21.46
CA ILE A 80 8.81 10.64 -21.36
C ILE A 80 8.33 9.25 -21.83
N LEU A 81 7.14 8.83 -21.40
CA LEU A 81 6.55 7.55 -21.83
C LEU A 81 6.32 7.52 -23.35
N ILE A 82 5.86 8.62 -23.95
CA ILE A 82 5.68 8.74 -25.40
C ILE A 82 7.03 8.60 -26.11
N ASN A 83 8.07 9.30 -25.65
CA ASN A 83 9.40 9.24 -26.25
C ASN A 83 10.01 7.84 -26.17
N MET A 84 9.92 7.18 -25.01
CA MET A 84 10.38 5.80 -24.85
C MET A 84 9.59 4.82 -25.74
N TYR A 85 8.29 5.03 -25.92
CA TYR A 85 7.47 4.20 -26.81
C TYR A 85 7.87 4.36 -28.28
N LYS A 86 8.16 5.58 -28.72
CA LYS A 86 8.62 5.88 -30.09
C LYS A 86 9.98 5.24 -30.37
N GLN A 87 10.92 5.34 -29.43
CA GLN A 87 12.28 4.78 -29.59
C GLN A 87 12.30 3.25 -29.66
N LYS A 88 11.34 2.56 -29.04
CA LYS A 88 11.23 1.09 -29.12
C LYS A 88 10.64 0.56 -30.43
N LYS A 89 10.12 1.44 -31.30
CA LYS A 89 9.53 1.07 -32.59
C LYS A 89 10.50 1.18 -33.77
N ILE A 90 11.73 1.63 -33.51
CA ILE A 90 12.86 1.65 -34.44
C ILE A 90 13.66 0.37 -34.22
#